data_AF-A0A6V7I6W3-F1
#
_entry.id   AF-A0A6V7I6W3-F1
#
_cell.length_a   1.000
_cell.length_b   1.000
_cell.length_c   1.000
_cell.angle_alpha   90.00
_cell.angle_beta   90.00
_cell.angle_gamma   90.00
#
_symmetry.space_group_name_H-M   'P 1'
#
loop_
_entity.id
_entity.type
_entity.pdbx_description
1 polymer ?
#
loop_
_entity_poly.entity_id
_entity_poly.type
_entity_poly.pdbx_seq_one_letter_code
_entity_poly.pdbx_strand_id
1 'polypeptide(L)'
;GVRGPAFIWTNRLSRPGRIFKKKMHIVDWLPTLVELAAENKSSLPARLDGMSLWRSMNNNQSTTRRVVVHNIDVLVGYGSVTVDNWKIVN
;
A
#
# COMPACT_ATOMS: atom_id res chain seq x y z
N GLY A 1 -9.32 7.09 13.26
CA GLY A 1 -8.06 6.30 13.21
C GLY A 1 -7.67 6.04 11.77
N VAL A 2 -6.40 5.72 11.48
CA VAL A 2 -5.86 5.58 10.09
C VAL A 2 -5.52 4.14 9.68
N ARG A 3 -5.76 3.16 10.57
CA ARG A 3 -5.56 1.73 10.30
C ARG A 3 -6.92 1.05 10.25
N GLY A 4 -7.33 0.61 9.07
CA GLY A 4 -8.58 -0.11 8.84
C GLY A 4 -8.36 -1.61 8.56
N PRO A 5 -9.40 -2.45 8.73
CA PRO A 5 -9.38 -3.82 8.25
C PRO A 5 -9.38 -3.86 6.72
N ALA A 6 -8.71 -4.85 6.14
CA ALA A 6 -8.72 -5.11 4.70
C ALA A 6 -8.52 -6.61 4.43
N PHE A 7 -9.15 -7.11 3.38
CA PHE A 7 -8.92 -8.44 2.86
C PHE A 7 -8.97 -8.41 1.32
N ILE A 8 -8.35 -9.41 0.71
CA ILE A 8 -8.49 -9.67 -0.72
C ILE A 8 -9.00 -11.09 -0.90
N TRP A 9 -9.78 -11.28 -1.95
CA TRP A 9 -10.24 -12.59 -2.36
C TRP A 9 -10.09 -12.72 -3.87
N THR A 10 -9.37 -13.74 -4.31
CA THR A 10 -9.19 -14.09 -5.72
C THR A 10 -8.62 -15.50 -5.83
N ASN A 11 -8.98 -16.22 -6.90
CA ASN A 11 -8.39 -17.52 -7.23
C ASN A 11 -6.93 -17.41 -7.73
N ARG A 12 -6.43 -16.20 -7.97
CA ARG A 12 -5.06 -15.95 -8.43
C ARG A 12 -4.02 -15.94 -7.31
N LEU A 13 -4.45 -16.12 -6.05
CA LEU A 13 -3.55 -16.20 -4.91
C LEU A 13 -2.90 -17.59 -4.83
N SER A 14 -1.57 -17.62 -4.84
CA SER A 14 -0.77 -18.83 -4.65
C SER A 14 -0.95 -19.45 -3.25
N ARG A 15 -1.31 -18.63 -2.25
CA ARG A 15 -1.48 -19.04 -0.85
C ARG A 15 -2.65 -18.27 -0.20
N PRO A 16 -3.92 -18.68 -0.43
CA PRO A 16 -5.09 -18.06 0.20
C PRO A 16 -5.16 -18.38 1.70
N GLY A 17 -6.04 -17.68 2.44
CA GLY A 17 -6.28 -17.97 3.86
C GLY A 17 -5.18 -17.54 4.83
N ARG A 18 -4.29 -16.62 4.40
CA ARG A 18 -3.15 -16.15 5.22
C ARG A 18 -3.29 -14.69 5.64
N ILE A 19 -2.57 -14.32 6.70
CA ILE A 19 -2.46 -12.92 7.15
C ILE A 19 -1.31 -12.24 6.40
N PHE A 20 -1.59 -11.08 5.79
CA PHE A 20 -0.59 -10.19 5.22
C PHE A 20 -0.21 -9.13 6.25
N LYS A 21 1.01 -9.23 6.82
CA LYS A 21 1.47 -8.35 7.92
C LYS A 21 2.24 -7.10 7.45
N LYS A 22 2.48 -6.94 6.15
CA LYS A 22 3.20 -5.79 5.60
C LYS A 22 2.27 -4.59 5.49
N LYS A 23 2.85 -3.39 5.49
CA LYS A 23 2.08 -2.16 5.35
C LYS A 23 1.54 -2.03 3.94
N MET A 24 0.30 -1.56 3.86
CA MET A 24 -0.39 -1.15 2.64
C MET A 24 -1.15 0.14 2.94
N HIS A 25 -1.22 1.03 1.97
CA HIS A 25 -2.02 2.25 2.02
C HIS A 25 -3.06 2.25 0.90
N ILE A 26 -4.14 3.04 1.03
CA ILE A 26 -5.22 3.06 0.03
C ILE A 26 -4.71 3.40 -1.38
N VAL A 27 -3.68 4.25 -1.47
CA VAL A 27 -3.06 4.64 -2.75
C VAL A 27 -2.34 3.48 -3.45
N ASP A 28 -2.03 2.39 -2.76
CA ASP A 28 -1.41 1.19 -3.36
C ASP A 28 -2.39 0.38 -4.20
N TRP A 29 -3.70 0.57 -4.05
CA TRP A 29 -4.70 -0.21 -4.78
C TRP A 29 -4.62 0.00 -6.28
N LEU A 30 -4.53 1.24 -6.75
CA LEU A 30 -4.47 1.55 -8.19
C LEU A 30 -3.34 0.78 -8.91
N PRO A 31 -2.06 0.93 -8.54
CA PRO A 31 -0.99 0.19 -9.21
C PRO A 31 -1.05 -1.32 -8.96
N THR A 32 -1.60 -1.78 -7.83
CA THR A 32 -1.77 -3.20 -7.53
C THR A 32 -2.82 -3.85 -8.42
N LEU A 33 -3.96 -3.20 -8.63
CA LEU A 33 -5.05 -3.71 -9.46
C LEU A 33 -4.67 -3.70 -10.95
N VAL A 34 -3.97 -2.67 -11.42
CA VAL A 34 -3.44 -2.62 -12.79
C VAL A 34 -2.45 -3.78 -13.04
N GLU A 35 -1.53 -4.04 -12.10
CA GLU A 35 -0.64 -5.21 -12.22
C GLU A 35 -1.40 -6.54 -12.20
N LEU A 36 -2.45 -6.66 -11.39
CA LEU A 36 -3.30 -7.85 -11.34
C LEU A 36 -4.07 -8.08 -12.64
N ALA A 37 -4.51 -7.00 -13.30
CA ALA A 37 -5.19 -7.05 -14.59
C ALA A 37 -4.25 -7.42 -15.76
N ALA A 38 -2.95 -7.61 -15.50
CA ALA A 38 -1.91 -7.80 -16.50
C ALA A 38 -1.81 -6.65 -17.52
N GLU A 39 -2.28 -5.46 -17.12
CA GLU A 39 -2.19 -4.26 -17.93
C GLU A 39 -0.79 -3.65 -17.82
N ASN A 40 -0.35 -3.03 -18.92
CA ASN A 40 0.92 -2.34 -18.94
C ASN A 40 0.83 -1.08 -18.06
N LYS A 41 1.78 -0.94 -17.13
CA LYS A 41 1.89 0.24 -16.24
C LYS A 41 2.12 1.54 -17.00
N SER A 42 2.38 1.50 -18.31
CA SER A 42 2.46 2.67 -19.19
C SER A 42 1.21 3.56 -19.18
N SER A 43 0.03 3.03 -18.80
CA SER A 43 -1.20 3.82 -18.65
C SER A 43 -1.24 4.64 -17.35
N LEU A 44 -0.38 4.33 -16.37
CA LEU A 44 -0.33 5.02 -15.10
C LEU A 44 0.54 6.28 -15.19
N PRO A 45 0.22 7.33 -14.42
CA PRO A 45 1.09 8.48 -14.27
C PRO A 45 2.51 8.07 -13.86
N ALA A 46 3.52 8.75 -14.41
CA ALA A 46 4.92 8.46 -14.10
C ALA A 46 5.28 8.63 -12.61
N ARG A 47 4.51 9.46 -11.88
CA ARG A 47 4.67 9.69 -10.44
C ARG A 47 3.37 9.33 -9.72
N LEU A 48 3.40 8.26 -8.93
CA LEU A 48 2.33 7.83 -8.05
C LEU A 48 2.88 7.68 -6.63
N ASP A 49 2.08 8.06 -5.64
CA ASP A 49 2.39 7.80 -4.22
C ASP A 49 2.23 6.31 -3.85
N GLY A 50 1.51 5.57 -4.68
CA GLY A 50 1.24 4.14 -4.54
C GLY A 50 2.28 3.27 -5.23
N MET A 51 2.46 2.06 -4.71
CA MET A 51 3.22 1.00 -5.36
C MET A 51 2.41 -0.29 -5.42
N SER A 52 2.64 -1.09 -6.45
CA SER A 52 2.00 -2.40 -6.53
C SER A 52 2.55 -3.33 -5.45
N LEU A 53 1.65 -3.94 -4.68
CA LEU A 53 1.97 -4.95 -3.68
C LEU A 53 1.59 -6.36 -4.14
N TRP A 54 1.13 -6.54 -5.39
CA TRP A 54 0.62 -7.83 -5.89
C TRP A 54 1.64 -8.96 -5.69
N ARG A 55 2.89 -8.77 -6.08
CA ARG A 55 3.95 -9.80 -5.90
C ARG A 55 4.28 -10.07 -4.44
N SER A 56 4.20 -9.06 -3.58
CA SER A 56 4.40 -9.21 -2.13
C SER A 56 3.25 -10.00 -1.49
N MET A 57 2.02 -9.77 -1.95
CA MET A 57 0.82 -10.52 -1.56
C MET A 57 0.76 -11.92 -2.15
N ASN A 58 1.32 -12.17 -3.33
CA ASN A 58 1.24 -13.48 -3.95
C ASN A 58 2.42 -14.40 -3.58
N ASN A 59 3.64 -13.86 -3.58
CA ASN A 59 4.89 -14.63 -3.51
C ASN A 59 5.73 -14.34 -2.25
N ASN A 60 5.17 -13.60 -1.28
CA ASN A 60 5.85 -13.17 -0.06
C ASN A 60 7.17 -12.40 -0.28
N GLN A 61 7.38 -11.81 -1.47
CA GLN A 61 8.59 -11.07 -1.83
C GLN A 61 8.85 -9.86 -0.93
N SER A 62 10.11 -9.46 -0.77
CA SER A 62 10.58 -8.48 0.23
C SER A 62 10.01 -7.06 0.09
N THR A 63 9.34 -6.72 -1.02
CA THR A 63 8.76 -5.38 -1.22
C THR A 63 7.80 -5.03 -0.09
N THR A 64 8.21 -4.03 0.69
CA THR A 64 7.49 -3.56 1.88
C THR A 64 7.50 -2.03 1.87
N ARG A 65 6.32 -1.44 1.92
CA ARG A 65 6.16 0.01 2.10
C ARG A 65 6.75 0.43 3.44
N ARG A 66 7.74 1.30 3.41
CA ARG A 66 8.42 1.81 4.61
C ARG A 66 7.75 3.06 5.17
N VAL A 67 7.31 3.96 4.29
CA VAL A 67 6.79 5.29 4.64
C VAL A 67 5.29 5.41 4.28
N VAL A 68 4.52 6.01 5.19
CA VAL A 68 3.15 6.47 4.97
C VAL A 68 3.05 7.88 5.52
N VAL A 69 2.89 8.86 4.64
CA VAL A 69 2.44 10.21 5.02
C VAL A 69 0.92 10.14 5.14
N HIS A 70 0.38 10.43 6.32
CA HIS A 70 -1.07 10.36 6.54
C HIS A 70 -1.75 11.66 6.13
N ASN A 71 -1.22 12.79 6.61
CA ASN A 71 -1.65 14.14 6.25
C ASN A 71 -0.59 15.16 6.70
N ILE A 72 -0.56 16.32 6.04
CA ILE A 72 0.14 17.52 6.49
C ILE A 72 -0.82 18.69 6.27
N ASP A 73 -1.27 19.31 7.36
CA ASP A 73 -2.07 20.52 7.34
C ASP A 73 -1.20 21.69 7.82
N VAL A 74 -0.75 22.51 6.87
CA VAL A 74 0.14 23.64 7.15
C VAL A 74 -0.58 24.82 7.81
N LEU A 75 -1.90 24.92 7.69
CA LEU A 75 -2.67 26.03 8.27
C LEU A 75 -2.86 25.81 9.77
N VAL A 76 -3.05 24.55 10.16
CA VAL A 76 -3.25 24.15 11.57
C VAL A 76 -1.93 23.70 12.23
N GLY A 77 -0.88 23.47 11.45
CA GLY A 77 0.41 22.98 11.96
C GLY A 77 0.40 21.50 12.34
N TYR A 78 -0.62 20.76 11.90
CA TYR A 78 -0.84 19.36 12.25
C TYR A 78 -0.28 18.42 11.18
N GLY A 79 0.34 17.33 11.59
CA GLY A 79 0.87 16.35 10.64
C GLY A 79 1.11 14.99 11.26
N SER A 80 1.03 13.94 10.43
CA SER A 80 1.49 12.63 10.90
C SER A 80 2.10 11.77 9.79
N VAL A 81 3.14 11.03 10.17
CA VAL A 81 3.88 10.14 9.29
C VAL A 81 4.24 8.85 10.02
N THR A 82 4.22 7.74 9.30
CA THR A 82 4.72 6.45 9.77
C THR A 82 5.94 6.05 8.94
N VAL A 83 7.06 5.78 9.60
CA VAL A 83 8.31 5.30 9.01
C VAL A 83 8.69 4.00 9.72
N ASP A 84 8.73 2.90 8.98
CA ASP A 84 9.02 1.56 9.52
C ASP A 84 8.15 1.26 10.77
N ASN A 85 8.74 1.07 11.94
CA ASN A 85 7.96 0.76 13.15
C ASN A 85 7.53 2.00 13.95
N TRP A 86 7.88 3.20 13.48
CA TRP A 86 7.65 4.46 14.19
C TRP A 86 6.50 5.25 13.56
N LYS A 87 5.73 5.94 14.41
CA LYS A 87 4.73 6.92 13.99
C LYS A 87 4.94 8.21 14.79
N ILE A 88 5.02 9.33 14.07
CA ILE A 88 5.05 10.68 14.64
C ILE A 88 3.68 11.32 14.39
N VAL A 89 3.16 12.01 15.40
CA VAL A 89 1.97 12.85 15.34
C VAL A 89 2.35 14.18 15.99
N ASN A 90 2.11 15.28 15.28
CA ASN A 90 2.32 16.64 15.73
C ASN A 90 0.99 17.39 15.64
#